data_AF-A0A419W303-F1
#
_entry.id   AF-A0A419W303-F1
#
_cell.length_a   1.000
_cell.length_b   1.000
_cell.length_c   1.000
_cell.angle_alpha   90.00
_cell.angle_beta   90.00
_cell.angle_gamma   90.00
#
_symmetry.space_group_name_H-M   'P 1'
#
loop_
_entity.id
_entity.type
_entity.pdbx_description
1 polymer ?
#
loop_
_entity_poly.entity_id
_entity_poly.type
_entity_poly.pdbx_seq_one_letter_code
_entity_poly.pdbx_strand_id
1 'polypeptide(L)'
;MLDDYDILKYLGLEIRDEHIIFFDDDSEEHVLEFSTIKSISFDKAYAPVETKVGFWFNKLFAQREVNGFVVPSTEMEDYRDIYELEIELTDHRVLSRKVKDGDIGEIREFLAEINKLITN
;
A
#
# COMPACT_ATOMS: atom_id res chain seq x y z
N MET A 1 -2.60 -0.71 17.50
CA MET A 1 -2.46 -2.15 17.73
C MET A 1 -3.60 -2.88 17.07
N LEU A 2 -3.46 -2.95 15.76
CA LEU A 2 -4.07 -4.02 14.96
C LEU A 2 -3.40 -5.33 15.40
N ASP A 3 -4.11 -6.45 15.34
CA ASP A 3 -3.42 -7.74 15.47
C ASP A 3 -2.62 -8.04 14.19
N ASP A 4 -1.59 -8.89 14.27
CA ASP A 4 -0.73 -9.23 13.11
C ASP A 4 -1.56 -9.79 11.93
N TYR A 5 -2.70 -10.40 12.24
CA TYR A 5 -3.63 -10.97 11.26
C TYR A 5 -4.39 -9.87 10.50
N ASP A 6 -4.83 -8.81 11.18
CA ASP A 6 -5.47 -7.63 10.61
C ASP A 6 -4.48 -6.90 9.70
N ILE A 7 -3.20 -6.79 10.10
CA ILE A 7 -2.13 -6.23 9.26
C ILE A 7 -1.97 -7.05 7.97
N LEU A 8 -1.84 -8.38 8.08
CA LEU A 8 -1.70 -9.26 6.91
C LEU A 8 -2.89 -9.14 5.96
N LYS A 9 -4.11 -9.24 6.49
CA LYS A 9 -5.34 -9.12 5.69
C LYS A 9 -5.43 -7.78 4.98
N TYR A 10 -5.06 -6.71 5.67
CA TYR A 10 -5.05 -5.36 5.12
C TYR A 10 -4.02 -5.18 4.00
N LEU A 11 -2.87 -5.83 4.13
CA LEU A 11 -1.82 -5.88 3.10
C LEU A 11 -2.17 -6.77 1.91
N GLY A 12 -3.28 -7.52 1.95
CA GLY A 12 -3.56 -8.56 0.95
C GLY A 12 -2.56 -9.71 1.02
N LEU A 13 -2.08 -10.02 2.24
CA LEU A 13 -1.16 -11.10 2.52
C LEU A 13 -1.85 -12.15 3.38
N GLU A 14 -1.50 -13.40 3.13
CA GLU A 14 -1.72 -14.50 4.04
C GLU A 14 -0.46 -15.36 4.10
N ILE A 15 -0.04 -15.75 5.31
CA ILE A 15 1.13 -16.60 5.51
C ILE A 15 0.65 -17.96 6.00
N ARG A 16 1.00 -19.02 5.27
CA ARG A 16 0.68 -20.41 5.61
C ARG A 16 1.91 -21.28 5.38
N ASP A 17 2.40 -21.93 6.42
CA ASP A 17 3.59 -22.77 6.38
C ASP A 17 4.79 -22.01 5.77
N GLU A 18 5.38 -22.50 4.68
CA GLU A 18 6.49 -21.86 3.95
C GLU A 18 6.02 -21.01 2.74
N HIS A 19 4.75 -20.62 2.72
CA HIS A 19 4.14 -19.89 1.62
C HIS A 19 3.57 -18.53 2.04
N ILE A 20 3.69 -17.55 1.15
CA ILE A 20 2.92 -16.30 1.15
C ILE A 20 1.88 -16.39 0.04
N ILE A 21 0.63 -16.15 0.38
CA ILE A 21 -0.45 -15.90 -0.57
C ILE A 21 -0.59 -14.39 -0.67
N PHE A 22 -0.36 -13.84 -1.85
CA PHE A 22 -0.43 -12.41 -2.13
C PHE A 22 -1.58 -12.11 -3.08
N PHE A 23 -2.39 -11.12 -2.75
CA PHE A 23 -3.48 -10.62 -3.59
C PHE A 23 -3.09 -9.26 -4.16
N ASP A 24 -2.86 -9.17 -5.47
CA ASP A 24 -2.44 -7.92 -6.11
C ASP A 24 -3.58 -6.90 -6.27
N ASP A 25 -3.29 -5.77 -6.93
CA ASP A 25 -4.28 -4.71 -7.22
C ASP A 25 -5.51 -5.20 -8.01
N ASP A 26 -5.33 -6.18 -8.89
CA ASP A 26 -6.41 -6.79 -9.70
C ASP A 26 -7.13 -7.92 -8.94
N SER A 27 -6.75 -8.12 -7.67
CA SER A 27 -7.21 -9.22 -6.80
C SER A 27 -6.85 -10.60 -7.36
N GLU A 28 -5.80 -10.69 -8.17
CA GLU A 28 -5.23 -11.97 -8.59
C GLU A 28 -4.45 -12.60 -7.43
N GLU A 29 -4.67 -13.89 -7.22
CA GLU A 29 -4.03 -14.66 -6.15
C GLU A 29 -2.69 -15.22 -6.64
N HIS A 30 -1.61 -14.90 -5.92
CA HIS A 30 -0.27 -15.39 -6.16
C HIS A 30 0.21 -16.21 -4.97
N VAL A 31 0.40 -17.51 -5.17
CA VAL A 31 0.96 -18.40 -4.13
C VAL A 31 2.47 -18.50 -4.33
N LEU A 32 3.23 -18.04 -3.34
CA LEU A 32 4.68 -17.87 -3.41
C LEU A 32 5.36 -18.67 -2.30
N GLU A 33 6.32 -19.53 -2.65
CA GLU A 33 7.22 -20.12 -1.65
C GLU A 33 8.20 -19.06 -1.14
N PHE A 34 8.55 -19.08 0.15
CA PHE A 34 9.52 -18.13 0.73
C PHE A 34 10.86 -18.13 -0.03
N SER A 35 11.29 -19.30 -0.52
CA SER A 35 12.50 -19.49 -1.31
C SER A 35 12.53 -18.69 -2.62
N THR A 36 11.36 -18.31 -3.14
CA THR A 36 11.21 -17.56 -4.40
C THR A 36 11.20 -16.05 -4.19
N ILE A 37 11.02 -15.60 -2.96
CA ILE A 37 10.92 -14.18 -2.60
C ILE A 37 12.32 -13.64 -2.32
N LYS A 38 12.68 -12.55 -2.99
CA LYS A 38 13.94 -11.84 -2.75
C LYS A 38 13.77 -10.80 -1.65
N SER A 39 12.69 -10.03 -1.68
CA SER A 39 12.39 -9.01 -0.67
C SER A 39 10.94 -8.56 -0.74
N ILE A 40 10.44 -8.07 0.39
CA ILE A 40 9.14 -7.39 0.51
C ILE A 40 9.39 -5.94 0.94
N SER A 41 8.89 -4.96 0.19
CA SER A 41 9.03 -3.52 0.49
C SER A 41 7.67 -2.85 0.66
N PHE A 42 7.63 -1.80 1.48
CA PHE A 42 6.43 -1.02 1.74
C PHE A 42 6.75 0.47 1.80
N ASP A 43 6.49 1.14 0.68
CA ASP A 43 6.91 2.50 0.44
C ASP A 43 5.76 3.36 -0.06
N LYS A 44 5.98 4.68 -0.09
CA LYS A 44 4.97 5.61 -0.57
C LYS A 44 4.74 5.39 -2.06
N ALA A 45 3.51 5.14 -2.46
CA ALA A 45 3.18 4.85 -3.85
C ALA A 45 3.57 6.01 -4.75
N TYR A 46 3.99 5.69 -5.98
CA TYR A 46 4.28 6.72 -6.96
C TYR A 46 3.01 7.49 -7.31
N ALA A 47 3.05 8.81 -7.14
CA ALA A 47 2.02 9.72 -7.60
C ALA A 47 2.57 10.60 -8.73
N PRO A 48 1.96 10.57 -9.93
CA PRO A 48 2.28 11.48 -11.03
C PRO A 48 2.15 12.94 -10.62
N VAL A 49 2.88 13.83 -11.30
CA VAL A 49 2.90 15.27 -10.98
C VAL A 49 1.50 15.86 -11.12
N GLU A 50 0.75 15.42 -12.13
CA GLU A 50 -0.62 15.83 -12.41
C GLU A 50 -1.54 15.55 -11.22
N THR A 51 -1.44 14.36 -10.63
CA THR A 51 -2.19 13.98 -9.42
C THR A 51 -1.84 14.87 -8.24
N LYS A 52 -0.54 15.14 -8.04
CA LYS A 52 -0.06 16.01 -6.95
C LYS A 52 -0.59 17.43 -7.09
N VAL A 53 -0.49 18.00 -8.29
CA VAL A 53 -0.98 19.36 -8.58
C VAL A 53 -2.50 19.43 -8.41
N GLY A 54 -3.24 18.45 -8.93
CA GLY A 54 -4.70 18.38 -8.78
C GLY A 54 -5.14 18.35 -7.31
N PHE A 55 -4.45 17.56 -6.48
CA PHE A 55 -4.74 17.46 -5.05
C PHE A 55 -4.59 18.82 -4.36
N TRP A 56 -3.45 19.50 -4.58
CA TRP A 56 -3.20 20.80 -3.97
C TRP A 56 -4.13 21.88 -4.52
N PHE A 57 -4.46 21.84 -5.81
CA PHE A 57 -5.43 22.75 -6.40
C PHE A 57 -6.80 22.58 -5.72
N ASN A 58 -7.30 21.35 -5.59
CA ASN A 58 -8.55 21.11 -4.86
C ASN A 58 -8.47 21.56 -3.41
N LYS A 59 -7.40 21.26 -2.66
CA LYS A 59 -7.26 21.74 -1.27
C LYS A 59 -7.23 23.27 -1.15
N LEU A 60 -6.55 23.97 -2.06
CA LEU A 60 -6.42 25.42 -2.04
C LEU A 60 -7.68 26.15 -2.54
N PHE A 61 -8.41 25.58 -3.51
CA PHE A 61 -9.53 26.23 -4.18
C PHE A 61 -10.91 25.71 -3.74
N ALA A 62 -11.02 24.57 -3.05
CA ALA A 62 -12.24 24.15 -2.33
C ALA A 62 -12.61 25.08 -1.16
N GLN A 63 -11.76 26.06 -0.84
CA GLN A 63 -12.01 27.10 0.17
C GLN A 63 -12.55 28.42 -0.42
N ARG A 64 -12.84 28.53 -1.72
CA ARG A 64 -13.42 29.76 -2.29
C ARG A 64 -14.95 29.71 -2.34
N GLU A 65 -15.56 30.46 -1.43
CA GLU A 65 -17.00 30.73 -1.34
C GLU A 65 -17.58 31.27 -2.65
N VAL A 66 -18.71 30.71 -3.08
CA VAL A 66 -19.66 31.37 -3.97
C VAL A 66 -21.03 31.30 -3.30
N ASN A 67 -21.60 32.45 -2.94
CA ASN A 67 -22.92 32.59 -2.30
C ASN A 67 -23.10 31.92 -0.93
N GLY A 68 -22.07 31.85 -0.08
CA GLY A 68 -22.21 31.41 1.32
C GLY A 68 -22.43 29.91 1.53
N PHE A 69 -22.31 29.10 0.47
CA PHE A 69 -22.32 27.64 0.56
C PHE A 69 -20.92 27.10 0.25
N VAL A 70 -20.32 26.44 1.24
CA VAL A 70 -19.15 25.59 1.03
C VAL A 70 -19.67 24.28 0.44
N VAL A 71 -19.53 24.11 -0.87
CA VAL A 71 -19.74 22.79 -1.49
C VAL A 71 -18.37 22.12 -1.53
N PRO A 72 -18.10 21.10 -0.69
CA PRO A 72 -16.85 20.38 -0.75
C PRO A 72 -16.71 19.73 -2.14
N SER A 73 -15.59 19.97 -2.82
CA SER A 73 -15.29 19.23 -4.05
C SER A 73 -15.01 17.78 -3.66
N THR A 74 -16.00 16.94 -3.93
CA THR A 74 -15.91 15.51 -4.29
C THR A 74 -14.53 14.88 -4.13
N GLU A 75 -14.40 14.06 -3.08
CA GLU A 75 -13.71 12.74 -3.05
C GLU A 75 -12.40 12.60 -3.83
N MET A 76 -11.56 13.65 -3.91
CA MET A 76 -10.24 13.48 -4.51
C MET A 76 -9.35 12.72 -3.53
N GLU A 77 -8.89 11.56 -3.97
CA GLU A 77 -8.05 10.66 -3.20
C GLU A 77 -6.77 11.36 -2.71
N ASP A 78 -6.47 11.23 -1.41
CA ASP A 78 -5.26 11.78 -0.83
C ASP A 78 -4.07 10.88 -1.19
N TYR A 79 -3.38 11.20 -2.28
CA TYR A 79 -2.20 10.45 -2.74
C TYR A 79 -1.11 10.32 -1.68
N ARG A 80 -1.13 11.17 -0.63
CA ARG A 80 -0.13 11.15 0.43
C ARG A 80 -0.31 9.97 1.38
N ASP A 81 -1.49 9.36 1.40
CA ASP A 81 -1.83 8.24 2.26
C ASP A 81 -1.90 6.91 1.49
N ILE A 82 -1.42 6.92 0.24
CA ILE A 82 -1.29 5.72 -0.60
C ILE A 82 0.15 5.19 -0.50
N TYR A 83 0.24 3.93 -0.10
CA TYR A 83 1.47 3.15 -0.05
C TYR A 83 1.39 1.99 -1.04
N GLU A 84 2.54 1.46 -1.41
CA GLU A 84 2.69 0.33 -2.31
C GLU A 84 3.49 -0.75 -1.59
N LEU A 85 2.85 -1.92 -1.44
CA LEU A 85 3.50 -3.15 -1.04
C LEU A 85 4.04 -3.80 -2.31
N GLU A 86 5.33 -4.10 -2.34
CA GLU A 86 5.98 -4.79 -3.44
C GLU A 86 6.64 -6.07 -2.94
N ILE A 87 6.45 -7.17 -3.68
CA ILE A 87 7.18 -8.43 -3.49
C ILE A 87 8.08 -8.61 -4.71
N GLU A 88 9.38 -8.41 -4.52
CA GLU A 88 10.38 -8.73 -5.55
C GLU A 88 10.70 -10.22 -5.45
N LEU A 89 10.55 -10.93 -6.57
CA LEU A 89 10.91 -12.34 -6.71
C LEU A 89 12.37 -12.50 -7.15
N THR A 90 12.93 -13.66 -6.90
CA THR A 90 14.30 -14.02 -7.31
C THR A 90 14.51 -14.02 -8.82
N ASP A 91 13.44 -14.11 -9.61
CA ASP A 91 13.45 -13.99 -11.07
C ASP A 91 13.25 -12.55 -11.60
N HIS A 92 13.33 -11.56 -10.72
CA HIS A 92 13.16 -10.12 -10.99
C HIS A 92 11.74 -9.67 -11.34
N ARG A 93 10.72 -10.55 -11.28
CA ARG A 93 9.34 -10.09 -11.30
C ARG A 93 9.02 -9.36 -10.00
N VAL A 94 8.17 -8.35 -10.11
CA VAL A 94 7.65 -7.59 -8.97
C VAL A 94 6.15 -7.69 -9.00
N LEU A 95 5.58 -8.17 -7.88
CA LEU A 95 4.15 -8.14 -7.63
C LEU A 95 3.89 -6.93 -6.74
N SER A 96 2.84 -6.14 -7.02
CA SER A 96 2.55 -4.95 -6.21
C SER A 96 1.07 -4.78 -5.90
N ARG A 97 0.81 -4.11 -4.78
CA ARG A 97 -0.53 -3.75 -4.32
C ARG A 97 -0.49 -2.39 -3.65
N LYS A 98 -1.48 -1.55 -3.97
CA LYS A 98 -1.74 -0.29 -3.28
C LYS A 98 -2.52 -0.51 -1.99
N VAL A 99 -2.04 0.16 -0.96
CA VAL A 99 -2.53 0.05 0.41
C VAL A 99 -2.83 1.46 0.92
N LYS A 100 -4.01 1.66 1.53
CA LYS A 100 -4.53 2.99 1.96
C LYS A 100 -5.07 2.93 3.38
N ASP A 101 -4.78 3.94 4.20
CA ASP A 101 -5.29 4.06 5.58
C ASP A 101 -4.85 2.95 6.54
N GLY A 102 -3.59 2.99 7.00
CA GLY A 102 -3.02 2.01 7.94
C GLY A 102 -1.94 2.62 8.83
N ASP A 103 -1.63 1.98 9.96
CA ASP A 103 -0.50 2.37 10.81
C ASP A 103 0.81 1.93 10.14
N ILE A 104 1.40 2.87 9.39
CA ILE A 104 2.62 2.64 8.60
C ILE A 104 3.80 2.23 9.49
N GLY A 105 3.83 2.65 10.76
CA GLY A 105 4.85 2.26 11.72
C GLY A 105 4.75 0.77 12.03
N GLU A 106 3.58 0.34 12.52
CA GLU A 106 3.30 -1.08 12.84
C GLU A 106 3.54 -1.99 11.61
N ILE A 107 3.07 -1.58 10.42
CA ILE A 107 3.24 -2.33 9.17
C ILE A 107 4.71 -2.53 8.80
N ARG A 108 5.53 -1.47 8.87
CA ARG A 108 6.95 -1.53 8.49
C ARG A 108 7.76 -2.39 9.44
N GLU A 109 7.48 -2.31 10.73
CA GLU A 109 8.14 -3.15 11.74
C GLU A 109 7.83 -4.62 11.48
N PHE A 110 6.55 -4.95 11.26
CA PHE A 110 6.10 -6.31 10.94
C PHE A 110 6.74 -6.87 9.65
N LEU A 111 6.74 -6.11 8.55
CA LEU A 111 7.36 -6.55 7.29
C LEU A 111 8.88 -6.70 7.39
N ALA A 112 9.54 -5.93 8.26
CA ALA A 112 10.96 -6.11 8.53
C ALA A 112 11.26 -7.45 9.23
N GLU A 113 10.34 -7.97 10.04
CA GLU A 113 10.46 -9.30 10.64
C GLU A 113 10.26 -10.41 9.61
N ILE A 114 9.26 -10.28 8.74
CA ILE A 114 9.04 -11.24 7.64
C ILE A 114 10.26 -11.30 6.72
N ASN A 115 10.82 -10.15 6.32
CA ASN A 115 12.01 -10.14 5.46
C ASN A 115 13.21 -10.86 6.08
N LYS A 116 13.38 -10.82 7.41
CA LYS A 116 14.45 -11.58 8.08
C LYS A 116 14.23 -13.08 8.00
N LEU A 117 12.98 -13.55 7.94
CA LEU A 117 12.66 -14.97 7.77
C LEU A 117 12.92 -15.44 6.34
N ILE A 118 12.67 -14.58 5.34
CA ILE A 118 12.88 -14.88 3.93
C ILE A 118 14.37 -14.90 3.55
N THR A 119 15.18 -14.04 4.18
CA THR A 119 16.60 -13.85 3.80
C THR A 119 17.60 -14.73 4.59
N ASN A 120 17.13 -15.54 5.54
CA ASN A 120 17.95 -16.52 6.28
C ASN A 120 17.75 -17.94 5.73
#